data_AF-A0A1B9EP23-F1
#
_entry.id   AF-A0A1B9EP23-F1
#
_cell.length_a   1.000
_cell.length_b   1.000
_cell.length_c   1.000
_cell.angle_alpha   90.00
_cell.angle_beta   90.00
_cell.angle_gamma   90.00
#
_symmetry.space_group_name_H-M   'P 1'
#
loop_
_entity.id
_entity.type
_entity.pdbx_description
1 polymer ?
#
loop_
_entity_poly.entity_id
_entity_poly.type
_entity_poly.pdbx_seq_one_letter_code
_entity_poly.pdbx_strand_id
1 'polypeptide(L)'
;MTVLFDTAQKVSDLLYQFAEAAVYVNGEVWDVYWDAVKEAVPKVEVDLKDGIGMDDVKGLVKGLAKGVVKGAAQIGAGIVLNIDTGKLNAIVTEYNSRVNALVPKLDALMAPLNEAHRSAPSFHAEEARAEAFGARALNDFKKEHQYLVPGEDPKDHFYPLDLASQEGIGNSHGVDKHIGLTDDQLTQRLRDQNNAPSASSYKDLASAQRYTQAALDDIDNADRIEKWIERVQQRERNNPAWDPNNSKISPPLTLTFPDATGRTVERADYDAHGMGATASEVRSTQVALKYQKGMDPPFVVITSYPVSP
;
A
#
# COMPACT_ATOMS: atom_id res chain seq x y z
N MET A 1 -4.22 2.80 4.12
CA MET A 1 -5.14 3.24 3.05
C MET A 1 -5.39 4.75 3.02
N THR A 2 -5.59 5.43 4.16
CA THR A 2 -5.88 6.88 4.21
C THR A 2 -4.86 7.74 3.44
N VAL A 3 -3.56 7.48 3.59
CA VAL A 3 -2.50 8.23 2.87
C VAL A 3 -2.62 8.12 1.34
N LEU A 4 -3.01 6.95 0.80
CA LEU A 4 -3.21 6.78 -0.64
C LEU A 4 -4.39 7.63 -1.14
N PHE A 5 -5.51 7.58 -0.42
CA PHE A 5 -6.70 8.38 -0.75
C PHE A 5 -6.43 9.89 -0.62
N ASP A 6 -5.79 10.32 0.47
CA ASP A 6 -5.44 11.73 0.70
C ASP A 6 -4.46 12.25 -0.36
N THR A 7 -3.48 11.42 -0.74
CA THR A 7 -2.52 11.77 -1.79
C THR A 7 -3.20 11.85 -3.15
N ALA A 8 -4.09 10.90 -3.47
CA ALA A 8 -4.88 10.92 -4.71
C ALA A 8 -5.80 12.15 -4.80
N GLN A 9 -6.44 12.55 -3.70
CA GLN A 9 -7.23 13.79 -3.63
C GLN A 9 -6.36 15.02 -3.91
N LYS A 10 -5.20 15.14 -3.27
CA LYS A 10 -4.27 16.26 -3.51
C LYS A 10 -3.76 16.30 -4.95
N VAL A 11 -3.47 15.14 -5.56
CA VAL A 11 -3.10 15.07 -6.99
C VAL A 11 -4.26 15.57 -7.85
N SER A 12 -5.49 15.14 -7.57
CA SER A 12 -6.68 15.62 -8.28
C SER A 12 -6.86 17.13 -8.18
N ASP A 13 -6.69 17.71 -6.98
CA ASP A 13 -6.79 19.16 -6.77
C ASP A 13 -5.72 19.95 -7.53
N LEU A 14 -4.49 19.41 -7.60
CA LEU A 14 -3.40 20.03 -8.37
C LEU A 14 -3.63 19.93 -9.88
N LEU A 15 -4.16 18.81 -10.37
CA LEU A 15 -4.56 18.65 -11.77
C LEU A 15 -5.69 19.60 -12.15
N TYR A 16 -6.63 19.85 -11.23
CA TYR A 16 -7.69 20.83 -11.42
C TYR A 16 -7.11 22.26 -11.53
N GLN A 17 -6.20 22.66 -10.63
CA GLN A 17 -5.52 23.96 -10.71
C GLN A 17 -4.72 24.13 -12.01
N PHE A 18 -4.11 23.06 -12.52
CA PHE A 18 -3.46 23.08 -13.83
C PHE A 18 -4.47 23.32 -14.96
N ALA A 19 -5.62 22.65 -14.93
CA ALA A 19 -6.69 22.87 -15.90
C ALA A 19 -7.24 24.31 -15.85
N GLU A 20 -7.42 24.88 -14.65
CA GLU A 20 -7.81 26.30 -14.49
C GLU A 20 -6.78 27.26 -15.09
N ALA A 21 -5.47 26.98 -14.91
CA ALA A 21 -4.42 27.79 -15.52
C ALA A 21 -4.45 27.72 -17.06
N ALA A 22 -4.78 26.56 -17.64
CA ALA A 22 -4.95 26.41 -19.08
C ALA A 22 -6.18 27.16 -19.62
N VAL A 23 -7.30 27.14 -18.88
CA VAL A 23 -8.51 27.92 -19.23
C VAL A 23 -8.22 29.42 -19.15
N TYR A 24 -7.50 29.87 -18.12
CA TYR A 24 -7.07 31.28 -17.98
C TYR A 24 -6.30 31.77 -19.20
N VAL A 25 -5.24 31.05 -19.62
CA VAL A 25 -4.46 31.44 -20.81
C VAL A 25 -5.33 31.51 -22.06
N ASN A 26 -6.22 30.55 -22.25
CA ASN A 26 -7.08 30.53 -23.43
C ASN A 26 -7.99 31.78 -23.46
N GLY A 27 -8.64 32.11 -22.35
CA GLY A 27 -9.50 33.29 -22.22
C GLY A 27 -8.74 34.61 -22.41
N GLU A 28 -7.61 34.79 -21.71
CA GLU A 28 -6.85 36.05 -21.78
C GLU A 28 -6.20 36.26 -23.15
N VAL A 29 -5.68 35.21 -23.79
CA VAL A 29 -5.16 35.29 -25.17
C VAL A 29 -6.30 35.64 -26.15
N TRP A 30 -7.50 35.10 -25.93
CA TRP A 30 -8.68 35.40 -26.72
C TRP A 30 -9.10 36.87 -26.58
N ASP A 31 -9.05 37.43 -25.37
CA ASP A 31 -9.35 38.84 -25.11
C ASP A 31 -8.32 39.76 -25.77
N VAL A 32 -7.02 39.45 -25.67
CA VAL A 32 -5.96 40.23 -26.36
C VAL A 32 -6.14 40.20 -27.88
N TYR A 33 -6.48 39.03 -28.44
CA TYR A 33 -6.79 38.92 -29.86
C TYR A 33 -7.99 39.79 -30.25
N TRP A 34 -9.04 39.82 -29.43
CA TRP A 34 -10.25 40.57 -29.74
C TRP A 34 -10.10 42.09 -29.59
N ASP A 35 -9.31 42.54 -28.63
CA ASP A 35 -8.96 43.96 -28.50
C ASP A 35 -8.16 44.44 -29.73
N ALA A 36 -7.19 43.65 -30.20
CA ALA A 36 -6.47 43.95 -31.45
C ALA A 36 -7.41 44.01 -32.67
N VAL A 37 -8.46 43.18 -32.70
CA VAL A 37 -9.50 43.22 -33.75
C VAL A 37 -10.34 44.50 -33.69
N LYS A 38 -10.79 44.93 -32.50
CA LYS A 38 -11.55 46.18 -32.33
C LYS A 38 -10.72 47.39 -32.76
N GLU A 39 -9.44 47.43 -32.38
CA GLU A 39 -8.55 48.54 -32.72
C GLU A 39 -8.22 48.61 -34.22
N ALA A 40 -8.07 47.46 -34.87
CA ALA A 40 -7.83 47.40 -36.32
C ALA A 40 -9.07 47.75 -37.16
N VAL A 41 -10.29 47.68 -36.59
CA VAL A 41 -11.55 47.93 -37.31
C VAL A 41 -12.45 48.90 -36.51
N PRO A 42 -12.26 50.22 -36.65
CA PRO A 42 -12.85 51.25 -35.77
C PRO A 42 -14.38 51.48 -35.89
N LYS A 43 -15.14 50.57 -36.52
CA LYS A 43 -16.61 50.66 -36.67
C LYS A 43 -17.35 49.39 -36.25
N VAL A 44 -16.71 48.52 -35.47
CA VAL A 44 -17.36 47.32 -34.94
C VAL A 44 -18.10 47.69 -33.65
N GLU A 45 -19.33 48.19 -33.80
CA GLU A 45 -20.27 48.29 -32.67
C GLU A 45 -20.83 46.89 -32.39
N VAL A 46 -20.18 46.15 -31.50
CA VAL A 46 -20.73 44.93 -30.91
C VAL A 46 -20.95 45.24 -29.44
N ASP A 47 -22.18 45.02 -28.96
CA ASP A 47 -22.55 45.24 -27.55
C ASP A 47 -21.99 44.08 -26.72
N LEU A 48 -20.99 44.36 -25.90
CA LEU A 48 -20.14 43.35 -25.23
C LEU A 48 -20.35 43.29 -23.71
N LYS A 49 -21.56 43.59 -23.23
CA LYS A 49 -21.81 43.75 -21.79
C LYS A 49 -21.71 42.47 -20.96
N ASP A 50 -21.77 41.28 -21.58
CA ASP A 50 -21.81 39.99 -20.88
C ASP A 50 -20.61 39.05 -21.19
N GLY A 51 -19.53 39.57 -21.80
CA GLY A 51 -18.40 38.77 -22.29
C GLY A 51 -18.56 38.36 -23.76
N ILE A 52 -17.46 37.99 -24.41
CA ILE A 52 -17.39 37.82 -25.87
C ILE A 52 -17.61 36.35 -26.24
N GLY A 53 -18.79 36.02 -26.80
CA GLY A 53 -19.17 34.66 -27.16
C GLY A 53 -18.87 34.29 -28.62
N MET A 54 -18.87 32.99 -28.92
CA MET A 54 -18.66 32.45 -30.28
C MET A 54 -19.72 32.91 -31.30
N ASP A 55 -20.88 33.40 -30.84
CA ASP A 55 -21.95 33.93 -31.68
C ASP A 55 -21.72 35.40 -32.08
N ASP A 56 -21.04 36.19 -31.25
CA ASP A 56 -20.59 37.55 -31.60
C ASP A 56 -19.55 37.50 -32.73
N VAL A 57 -18.67 36.49 -32.69
CA VAL A 57 -17.69 36.16 -33.73
C VAL A 57 -18.39 35.87 -35.06
N LYS A 58 -19.46 35.06 -35.06
CA LYS A 58 -20.24 34.76 -36.28
C LYS A 58 -20.93 36.01 -36.83
N GLY A 59 -21.41 36.90 -35.96
CA GLY A 59 -22.01 38.18 -36.33
C GLY A 59 -21.03 39.10 -37.06
N LEU A 60 -19.82 39.24 -36.53
CA LEU A 60 -18.76 40.07 -37.10
C LEU A 60 -18.23 39.53 -38.44
N VAL A 61 -17.97 38.22 -38.54
CA VAL A 61 -17.53 37.58 -39.79
C VAL A 61 -18.57 37.77 -40.90
N LYS A 62 -19.86 37.67 -40.57
CA LYS A 62 -20.95 37.97 -41.51
C LYS A 62 -21.00 39.45 -41.91
N GLY A 63 -20.68 40.37 -40.99
CA GLY A 63 -20.62 41.81 -41.26
C GLY A 63 -19.45 42.20 -42.18
N LEU A 64 -18.26 41.67 -41.91
CA LEU A 64 -17.04 41.90 -42.71
C LEU A 64 -17.15 41.30 -44.11
N ALA A 65 -17.71 40.10 -44.24
CA ALA A 65 -17.92 39.44 -45.54
C ALA A 65 -18.89 40.22 -46.47
N LYS A 66 -19.80 41.02 -45.90
CA LYS A 66 -20.73 41.86 -46.68
C LYS A 66 -20.12 43.19 -47.13
N GLY A 67 -19.02 43.65 -46.54
CA GLY A 67 -18.49 45.00 -46.76
C GLY A 67 -17.17 45.10 -47.53
N VAL A 68 -16.32 44.07 -47.57
CA VAL A 68 -14.91 44.25 -47.94
C VAL A 68 -14.35 43.05 -48.72
N VAL A 69 -14.31 43.13 -50.05
CA VAL A 69 -13.63 42.13 -50.91
C VAL A 69 -12.17 42.52 -51.23
N LYS A 70 -11.72 43.75 -50.88
CA LYS A 70 -10.33 44.23 -51.13
C LYS A 70 -9.44 44.44 -49.90
N GLY A 71 -9.94 44.23 -48.67
CA GLY A 71 -9.27 44.65 -47.43
C GLY A 71 -8.90 43.54 -46.45
N ALA A 72 -9.16 42.27 -46.73
CA ALA A 72 -8.86 41.17 -45.79
C ALA A 72 -7.37 41.05 -45.43
N ALA A 73 -6.46 41.29 -46.40
CA ALA A 73 -5.01 41.30 -46.16
C ALA A 73 -4.55 42.52 -45.33
N GLN A 74 -5.20 43.68 -45.51
CA GLN A 74 -4.91 44.90 -44.72
C GLN A 74 -5.46 44.80 -43.30
N ILE A 75 -6.61 44.16 -43.11
CA ILE A 75 -7.20 43.88 -41.80
C ILE A 75 -6.36 42.84 -41.06
N GLY A 76 -5.95 41.75 -41.71
CA GLY A 76 -5.05 40.76 -41.12
C GLY A 76 -3.71 41.37 -40.68
N ALA A 77 -3.12 42.23 -41.50
CA ALA A 77 -1.90 42.97 -41.14
C ALA A 77 -2.15 43.96 -39.99
N GLY A 78 -3.27 44.69 -40.00
CA GLY A 78 -3.64 45.64 -38.93
C GLY A 78 -3.88 44.96 -37.58
N ILE A 79 -4.55 43.81 -37.56
CA ILE A 79 -4.74 43.01 -36.35
C ILE A 79 -3.39 42.58 -35.79
N VAL A 80 -2.51 42.00 -36.63
CA VAL A 80 -1.17 41.55 -36.20
C VAL A 80 -0.32 42.71 -35.67
N LEU A 81 -0.45 43.91 -36.25
CA LEU A 81 0.27 45.11 -35.80
C LEU A 81 -0.25 45.68 -34.48
N ASN A 82 -1.53 45.45 -34.15
CA ASN A 82 -2.15 45.93 -32.92
C ASN A 82 -2.21 44.85 -31.82
N ILE A 83 -1.71 43.64 -32.07
CA ILE A 83 -1.56 42.64 -31.01
C ILE A 83 -0.58 43.16 -29.96
N ASP A 84 -1.07 43.31 -28.73
CA ASP A 84 -0.25 43.68 -27.58
C ASP A 84 0.63 42.50 -27.15
N THR A 85 1.80 42.42 -27.78
CA THR A 85 2.82 41.41 -27.46
C THR A 85 3.33 41.51 -26.01
N GLY A 86 3.26 42.69 -25.38
CA GLY A 86 3.62 42.87 -23.98
C GLY A 86 2.62 42.18 -23.05
N LYS A 87 1.32 42.34 -23.30
CA LYS A 87 0.25 41.61 -22.59
C LYS A 87 0.32 40.11 -22.85
N LEU A 88 0.53 39.66 -24.09
CA LEU A 88 0.69 38.23 -24.38
C LEU A 88 1.88 37.63 -23.60
N ASN A 89 3.01 38.32 -23.56
CA ASN A 89 4.18 37.89 -22.78
C ASN A 89 3.88 37.88 -21.27
N ALA A 90 3.11 38.84 -20.74
CA ALA A 90 2.68 38.85 -19.35
C ALA A 90 1.75 37.67 -19.02
N ILE A 91 0.77 37.37 -19.88
CA ILE A 91 -0.15 36.21 -19.74
C ILE A 91 0.65 34.89 -19.73
N VAL A 92 1.58 34.72 -20.67
CA VAL A 92 2.47 33.55 -20.71
C VAL A 92 3.35 33.48 -19.46
N THR A 93 3.85 34.62 -18.97
CA THR A 93 4.66 34.69 -17.74
C THR A 93 3.84 34.27 -16.52
N GLU A 94 2.60 34.73 -16.41
CA GLU A 94 1.71 34.36 -15.32
C GLU A 94 1.30 32.88 -15.37
N TYR A 95 0.97 32.36 -16.55
CA TYR A 95 0.75 30.92 -16.73
C TYR A 95 1.94 30.09 -16.30
N ASN A 96 3.14 30.44 -16.78
CA ASN A 96 4.37 29.77 -16.39
C ASN A 96 4.60 29.88 -14.88
N SER A 97 4.30 31.02 -14.26
CA SER A 97 4.38 31.19 -12.80
C SER A 97 3.42 30.25 -12.06
N ARG A 98 2.16 30.15 -12.51
CA ARG A 98 1.15 29.23 -11.94
C ARG A 98 1.59 27.78 -12.07
N VAL A 99 2.01 27.35 -13.27
CA VAL A 99 2.48 25.98 -13.52
C VAL A 99 3.74 25.66 -12.71
N ASN A 100 4.73 26.57 -12.69
CA ASN A 100 5.96 26.40 -11.93
C ASN A 100 5.72 26.32 -10.41
N ALA A 101 4.65 26.92 -9.90
CA ALA A 101 4.26 26.80 -8.49
C ALA A 101 3.57 25.46 -8.16
N LEU A 102 3.03 24.74 -9.15
CA LEU A 102 2.39 23.43 -8.98
C LEU A 102 3.39 22.28 -8.99
N VAL A 103 4.43 22.36 -9.83
CA VAL A 103 5.49 21.32 -9.95
C VAL A 103 6.05 20.89 -8.59
N PRO A 104 6.60 21.79 -7.73
CA PRO A 104 7.16 21.37 -6.45
C PRO A 104 6.12 20.80 -5.48
N LYS A 105 4.84 21.16 -5.63
CA LYS A 105 3.75 20.59 -4.82
C LYS A 105 3.46 19.15 -5.24
N LEU A 106 3.49 18.85 -6.54
CA LEU A 106 3.34 17.50 -7.06
C LEU A 106 4.54 16.62 -6.68
N ASP A 107 5.77 17.15 -6.82
CA ASP A 107 6.99 16.45 -6.42
C ASP A 107 7.00 16.08 -4.94
N ALA A 108 6.49 16.97 -4.07
CA ALA A 108 6.37 16.71 -2.64
C ALA A 108 5.44 15.54 -2.30
N LEU A 109 4.52 15.15 -3.20
CA LEU A 109 3.62 14.00 -3.01
C LEU A 109 4.27 12.66 -3.38
N MET A 110 5.40 12.65 -4.08
CA MET A 110 6.06 11.41 -4.50
C MET A 110 6.57 10.59 -3.32
N ALA A 111 7.19 11.23 -2.33
CA ALA A 111 7.69 10.54 -1.14
C ALA A 111 6.58 9.82 -0.34
N PRO A 112 5.47 10.49 0.04
CA PRO A 112 4.37 9.80 0.74
C PRO A 112 3.67 8.77 -0.14
N LEU A 113 3.58 8.98 -1.47
CA LEU A 113 3.02 7.99 -2.39
C LEU A 113 3.87 6.72 -2.44
N ASN A 114 5.20 6.88 -2.56
CA ASN A 114 6.13 5.75 -2.59
C ASN A 114 6.09 4.97 -1.27
N GLU A 115 6.05 5.65 -0.12
CA GLU A 115 5.91 4.99 1.17
C GLU A 115 4.58 4.26 1.29
N ALA A 116 3.48 4.90 0.88
CA ALA A 116 2.16 4.29 0.93
C ALA A 116 2.02 3.09 -0.04
N HIS A 117 2.65 3.15 -1.21
CA HIS A 117 2.73 2.04 -2.15
C HIS A 117 3.53 0.87 -1.55
N ARG A 118 4.68 1.15 -0.93
CA ARG A 118 5.50 0.12 -0.28
C ARG A 118 4.77 -0.56 0.88
N SER A 119 4.08 0.21 1.71
CA SER A 119 3.31 -0.29 2.84
C SER A 119 1.95 -0.86 2.46
N ALA A 120 1.53 -0.77 1.18
CA ALA A 120 0.29 -1.35 0.72
C ALA A 120 0.38 -2.88 0.83
N PRO A 121 -0.52 -3.54 1.59
CA PRO A 121 -0.51 -4.98 1.73
C PRO A 121 -0.56 -5.69 0.37
N SER A 122 0.18 -6.78 0.23
CA SER A 122 0.06 -7.64 -0.95
C SER A 122 -1.29 -8.37 -0.95
N PHE A 123 -1.67 -8.92 -2.11
CA PHE A 123 -2.86 -9.77 -2.21
C PHE A 123 -2.83 -10.93 -1.20
N HIS A 124 -1.71 -11.67 -1.13
CA HIS A 124 -1.57 -12.80 -0.23
C HIS A 124 -1.61 -12.40 1.25
N ALA A 125 -1.08 -11.22 1.60
CA ALA A 125 -1.16 -10.73 2.97
C ALA A 125 -2.61 -10.38 3.38
N GLU A 126 -3.38 -9.75 2.48
CA GLU A 126 -4.80 -9.43 2.73
C GLU A 126 -5.70 -10.67 2.71
N GLU A 127 -5.46 -11.60 1.79
CA GLU A 127 -6.11 -12.90 1.76
C GLU A 127 -5.91 -13.64 3.08
N ALA A 128 -4.66 -13.75 3.54
CA ALA A 128 -4.34 -14.39 4.81
C ALA A 128 -4.98 -13.68 6.02
N ARG A 129 -5.00 -12.33 6.04
CA ARG A 129 -5.71 -11.56 7.08
C ARG A 129 -7.21 -11.85 7.07
N ALA A 130 -7.85 -11.83 5.91
CA ALA A 130 -9.27 -12.09 5.77
C ALA A 130 -9.63 -13.49 6.25
N GLU A 131 -8.84 -14.50 5.86
CA GLU A 131 -8.98 -15.87 6.34
C GLU A 131 -8.80 -15.96 7.86
N ALA A 132 -7.78 -15.31 8.44
CA ALA A 132 -7.58 -15.29 9.89
C ALA A 132 -8.71 -14.58 10.65
N PHE A 133 -9.31 -13.52 10.09
CA PHE A 133 -10.51 -12.93 10.66
C PHE A 133 -11.71 -13.88 10.60
N GLY A 134 -11.93 -14.55 9.47
CA GLY A 134 -13.00 -15.54 9.31
C GLY A 134 -12.84 -16.73 10.25
N ALA A 135 -11.63 -17.31 10.33
CA ALA A 135 -11.31 -18.44 11.18
C ALA A 135 -11.45 -18.09 12.67
N ARG A 136 -11.00 -16.90 13.09
CA ARG A 136 -11.24 -16.39 14.46
C ARG A 136 -12.72 -16.30 14.81
N ALA A 137 -13.54 -15.77 13.92
CA ALA A 137 -14.97 -15.64 14.16
C ALA A 137 -15.66 -17.00 14.41
N LEU A 138 -15.09 -18.08 13.85
CA LEU A 138 -15.53 -19.45 14.11
C LEU A 138 -15.00 -19.99 15.46
N ASN A 139 -13.77 -19.63 15.83
CA ASN A 139 -13.11 -20.08 17.06
C ASN A 139 -13.55 -19.35 18.34
N ASP A 140 -14.02 -18.11 18.26
CA ASP A 140 -14.43 -17.34 19.46
C ASP A 140 -15.49 -18.04 20.31
N PHE A 141 -16.24 -18.99 19.73
CA PHE A 141 -17.27 -19.77 20.42
C PHE A 141 -16.80 -21.14 20.91
N LYS A 142 -15.62 -21.63 20.51
CA LYS A 142 -15.14 -22.99 20.78
C LYS A 142 -13.72 -22.98 21.33
N LYS A 143 -13.47 -23.71 22.43
CA LYS A 143 -12.16 -23.81 23.08
C LYS A 143 -11.32 -24.98 22.56
N GLU A 144 -11.35 -25.23 21.27
CA GLU A 144 -10.65 -26.34 20.61
C GLU A 144 -9.90 -25.82 19.38
N HIS A 145 -8.79 -26.48 19.02
CA HIS A 145 -8.16 -26.21 17.73
C HIS A 145 -9.05 -26.77 16.62
N GLN A 146 -9.39 -25.92 15.65
CA GLN A 146 -10.02 -26.37 14.40
C GLN A 146 -8.93 -26.80 13.42
N TYR A 147 -9.23 -27.81 12.61
CA TYR A 147 -8.42 -28.20 11.47
C TYR A 147 -9.32 -28.25 10.24
N LEU A 148 -9.22 -27.23 9.40
CA LEU A 148 -10.08 -27.02 8.24
C LEU A 148 -9.28 -26.99 6.93
N VAL A 149 -8.07 -27.57 6.95
CA VAL A 149 -7.20 -27.64 5.78
C VAL A 149 -7.85 -28.52 4.71
N PRO A 150 -8.15 -27.98 3.50
CA PRO A 150 -8.89 -28.72 2.50
C PRO A 150 -8.15 -29.98 2.03
N GLY A 151 -8.82 -31.13 2.10
CA GLY A 151 -8.30 -32.40 1.60
C GLY A 151 -7.42 -33.18 2.57
N GLU A 152 -7.27 -32.72 3.82
CA GLU A 152 -6.50 -33.39 4.87
C GLU A 152 -7.41 -33.89 6.01
N ASP A 153 -7.09 -35.04 6.61
CA ASP A 153 -7.79 -35.57 7.80
C ASP A 153 -7.00 -35.17 9.05
N PRO A 154 -7.61 -34.47 10.04
CA PRO A 154 -6.93 -34.12 11.29
C PRO A 154 -6.30 -35.30 12.03
N LYS A 155 -6.78 -36.54 11.80
CA LYS A 155 -6.23 -37.75 12.43
C LYS A 155 -4.84 -38.14 11.95
N ASP A 156 -4.40 -37.59 10.81
CA ASP A 156 -3.08 -37.86 10.25
C ASP A 156 -1.98 -36.98 10.89
N HIS A 157 -2.35 -36.12 11.85
CA HIS A 157 -1.47 -35.15 12.49
C HIS A 157 -1.37 -35.40 14.00
N PHE A 158 -0.21 -35.09 14.58
CA PHE A 158 -0.04 -35.18 16.05
C PHE A 158 -0.80 -34.08 16.77
N TYR A 159 -0.75 -32.87 16.21
CA TYR A 159 -1.41 -31.68 16.75
C TYR A 159 -2.05 -30.90 15.59
N PRO A 160 -3.22 -31.34 15.09
CA PRO A 160 -3.89 -30.67 13.98
C PRO A 160 -4.36 -29.28 14.41
N LEU A 161 -3.84 -28.23 13.78
CA LEU A 161 -4.32 -26.86 13.98
C LEU A 161 -4.30 -26.04 12.68
N ASP A 162 -5.30 -25.20 12.54
CA ASP A 162 -5.36 -24.16 11.51
C ASP A 162 -4.64 -22.90 12.00
N LEU A 163 -3.56 -22.51 11.32
CA LEU A 163 -2.72 -21.36 11.65
C LEU A 163 -3.50 -20.04 11.57
N ALA A 164 -4.41 -19.88 10.61
CA ALA A 164 -5.23 -18.68 10.47
C ALA A 164 -6.10 -18.47 11.72
N SER A 165 -6.61 -19.58 12.25
CA SER A 165 -7.45 -19.64 13.43
C SER A 165 -6.70 -19.30 14.74
N GLN A 166 -5.37 -19.31 14.71
CA GLN A 166 -4.54 -18.99 15.88
C GLN A 166 -4.37 -17.48 16.08
N GLU A 167 -4.46 -16.66 15.03
CA GLU A 167 -4.11 -15.24 15.04
C GLU A 167 -4.83 -14.45 16.15
N GLY A 168 -4.13 -13.62 16.91
CA GLY A 168 -4.65 -12.88 18.07
C GLY A 168 -4.85 -13.70 19.35
N ILE A 169 -4.99 -15.02 19.27
CA ILE A 169 -5.15 -15.87 20.46
C ILE A 169 -3.83 -15.91 21.25
N GLY A 170 -3.89 -15.57 22.54
CA GLY A 170 -2.68 -15.54 23.39
C GLY A 170 -1.65 -14.48 22.97
N ASN A 171 -2.05 -13.47 22.18
CA ASN A 171 -1.21 -12.47 21.52
C ASN A 171 -0.33 -13.03 20.39
N SER A 172 -0.85 -14.04 19.68
CA SER A 172 -0.25 -14.57 18.46
C SER A 172 -0.33 -13.56 17.31
N HIS A 173 0.63 -13.66 16.41
CA HIS A 173 0.82 -12.74 15.27
C HIS A 173 1.54 -13.44 14.11
N GLY A 174 1.25 -14.73 13.91
CA GLY A 174 1.88 -15.55 12.88
C GLY A 174 1.41 -15.16 11.47
N VAL A 175 0.16 -14.74 11.32
CA VAL A 175 -0.42 -14.40 10.02
C VAL A 175 -0.02 -12.99 9.61
N ASP A 176 -0.35 -11.99 10.43
CA ASP A 176 -0.22 -10.58 10.06
C ASP A 176 1.23 -10.17 9.78
N LYS A 177 2.19 -10.81 10.45
CA LYS A 177 3.61 -10.44 10.33
C LYS A 177 4.39 -11.29 9.35
N HIS A 178 3.95 -12.50 8.99
CA HIS A 178 4.85 -13.47 8.35
C HIS A 178 4.26 -14.11 7.09
N ILE A 179 3.22 -13.54 6.49
CA ILE A 179 2.59 -14.11 5.30
C ILE A 179 2.44 -13.06 4.20
N GLY A 180 2.94 -13.39 3.00
CA GLY A 180 2.77 -12.59 1.79
C GLY A 180 3.50 -11.25 1.75
N LEU A 181 4.45 -10.96 2.65
CA LEU A 181 5.18 -9.70 2.62
C LEU A 181 6.20 -9.67 1.47
N THR A 182 6.32 -8.51 0.83
CA THR A 182 7.37 -8.25 -0.17
C THR A 182 8.72 -8.00 0.49
N ASP A 183 9.82 -8.15 -0.26
CA ASP A 183 11.17 -7.86 0.23
C ASP A 183 11.29 -6.42 0.78
N ASP A 184 10.67 -5.45 0.09
CA ASP A 184 10.55 -4.05 0.50
C ASP A 184 9.78 -3.87 1.82
N GLN A 185 8.77 -4.72 2.08
CA GLN A 185 8.03 -4.71 3.33
C GLN A 185 8.81 -5.36 4.47
N LEU A 186 9.62 -6.38 4.18
CA LEU A 186 10.53 -6.98 5.16
C LEU A 186 11.59 -5.97 5.61
N THR A 187 12.17 -5.21 4.68
CA THR A 187 13.10 -4.12 5.02
C THR A 187 12.43 -2.98 5.78
N GLN A 188 11.21 -2.56 5.39
CA GLN A 188 10.41 -1.60 6.19
C GLN A 188 10.17 -2.09 7.63
N ARG A 189 9.86 -3.38 7.81
CA ARG A 189 9.69 -3.94 9.15
C ARG A 189 10.97 -3.82 9.98
N LEU A 190 12.14 -4.06 9.39
CA LEU A 190 13.41 -3.89 10.09
C LEU A 190 13.73 -2.42 10.38
N ARG A 191 13.31 -1.48 9.54
CA ARG A 191 13.36 -0.04 9.81
C ARG A 191 12.53 0.35 11.03
N ASP A 192 11.32 -0.20 11.13
CA ASP A 192 10.35 0.19 12.15
C ASP A 192 10.50 -0.60 13.46
N GLN A 193 11.13 -1.78 13.42
CA GLN A 193 11.32 -2.70 14.55
C GLN A 193 12.81 -2.88 14.87
N ASN A 194 13.44 -1.87 15.48
CA ASN A 194 14.89 -1.85 15.74
C ASN A 194 15.45 -3.07 16.51
N ASN A 195 14.61 -3.79 17.27
CA ASN A 195 15.01 -4.97 18.04
C ASN A 195 14.76 -6.30 17.34
N ALA A 196 14.18 -6.31 16.13
CA ALA A 196 13.96 -7.53 15.36
C ALA A 196 15.30 -8.02 14.77
N PRO A 197 15.71 -9.28 15.03
CA PRO A 197 16.94 -9.86 14.48
C PRO A 197 16.84 -10.16 12.98
N SER A 198 15.62 -10.37 12.48
CA SER A 198 15.31 -10.57 11.07
C SER A 198 13.84 -10.28 10.82
N ALA A 199 13.48 -10.13 9.54
CA ALA A 199 12.09 -10.06 9.09
C ALA A 199 11.92 -11.04 7.95
N SER A 200 10.96 -11.96 8.10
CA SER A 200 10.73 -13.02 7.13
C SER A 200 9.25 -13.24 6.87
N SER A 201 8.96 -13.83 5.71
CA SER A 201 7.61 -14.14 5.28
C SER A 201 7.55 -15.42 4.46
N TYR A 202 6.52 -16.21 4.74
CA TYR A 202 6.00 -17.22 3.81
C TYR A 202 5.45 -16.54 2.57
N LYS A 203 5.38 -17.30 1.47
CA LYS A 203 4.78 -16.85 0.22
C LYS A 203 3.29 -16.54 0.37
N ASP A 204 2.56 -17.45 1.00
CA ASP A 204 1.10 -17.43 1.15
C ASP A 204 0.68 -18.25 2.39
N LEU A 205 -0.59 -18.16 2.76
CA LEU A 205 -1.13 -18.82 3.96
C LEU A 205 -1.10 -20.34 3.85
N ALA A 206 -1.35 -20.90 2.65
CA ALA A 206 -1.27 -22.33 2.42
C ALA A 206 0.16 -22.87 2.68
N SER A 207 1.18 -22.15 2.24
CA SER A 207 2.59 -22.49 2.55
C SER A 207 2.87 -22.40 4.04
N ALA A 208 2.43 -21.32 4.70
CA ALA A 208 2.59 -21.14 6.13
C ALA A 208 1.93 -22.27 6.94
N GLN A 209 0.69 -22.63 6.59
CA GLN A 209 -0.05 -23.74 7.18
C GLN A 209 0.72 -25.06 7.01
N ARG A 210 1.12 -25.39 5.78
CA ARG A 210 1.85 -26.62 5.46
C ARG A 210 3.14 -26.75 6.27
N TYR A 211 3.98 -25.71 6.28
CA TYR A 211 5.27 -25.77 6.96
C TYR A 211 5.14 -25.75 8.49
N THR A 212 4.15 -25.02 9.01
CA THR A 212 3.84 -25.04 10.45
C THR A 212 3.38 -26.43 10.88
N GLN A 213 2.39 -27.00 10.17
CA GLN A 213 1.85 -28.32 10.50
C GLN A 213 2.93 -29.40 10.39
N ALA A 214 3.74 -29.39 9.34
CA ALA A 214 4.87 -30.31 9.20
C ALA A 214 5.89 -30.18 10.35
N ALA A 215 6.15 -28.97 10.86
CA ALA A 215 7.03 -28.78 12.01
C ALA A 215 6.43 -29.32 13.32
N LEU A 216 5.10 -29.32 13.45
CA LEU A 216 4.38 -29.94 14.58
C LEU A 216 4.30 -31.46 14.45
N ASP A 217 4.27 -31.97 13.21
CA ASP A 217 4.19 -33.40 12.92
C ASP A 217 5.53 -34.12 12.86
N ASP A 218 6.64 -33.37 12.88
CA ASP A 218 7.96 -33.94 13.05
C ASP A 218 8.04 -34.70 14.38
N ILE A 219 8.50 -35.96 14.32
CA ILE A 219 8.47 -36.89 15.46
C ILE A 219 9.24 -36.32 16.66
N ASP A 220 10.41 -35.72 16.42
CA ASP A 220 11.25 -35.17 17.49
C ASP A 220 10.59 -33.91 18.10
N ASN A 221 10.00 -33.05 17.27
CA ASN A 221 9.23 -31.90 17.76
C ASN A 221 7.97 -32.33 18.51
N ALA A 222 7.25 -33.35 18.05
CA ALA A 222 6.03 -33.84 18.69
C ALA A 222 6.31 -34.39 20.09
N ASP A 223 7.38 -35.18 20.25
CA ASP A 223 7.88 -35.67 21.55
C ASP A 223 8.30 -34.51 22.47
N ARG A 224 8.95 -33.47 21.92
CA ARG A 224 9.31 -32.26 22.67
C ARG A 224 8.09 -31.50 23.17
N ILE A 225 7.04 -31.39 22.36
CA ILE A 225 5.78 -30.74 22.74
C ILE A 225 5.13 -31.52 23.88
N GLU A 226 5.00 -32.85 23.75
CA GLU A 226 4.39 -33.72 24.77
C GLU A 226 5.10 -33.55 26.12
N LYS A 227 6.42 -33.73 26.15
CA LYS A 227 7.25 -33.57 27.35
C LYS A 227 7.20 -32.16 27.93
N TRP A 228 7.03 -31.14 27.09
CA TRP A 228 6.86 -29.77 27.56
C TRP A 228 5.50 -29.58 28.24
N ILE A 229 4.41 -30.06 27.64
CA ILE A 229 3.06 -30.02 28.21
C ILE A 229 3.03 -30.74 29.57
N GLU A 230 3.59 -31.95 29.65
CA GLU A 230 3.65 -32.73 30.90
C GLU A 230 4.36 -31.97 32.02
N ARG A 231 5.51 -31.34 31.72
CA ARG A 231 6.27 -30.53 32.69
C ARG A 231 5.49 -29.32 33.16
N VAL A 232 4.77 -28.64 32.26
CA VAL A 232 3.91 -27.51 32.62
C VAL A 232 2.80 -27.97 33.56
N GLN A 233 2.07 -29.03 33.20
CA GLN A 233 1.00 -29.56 34.05
C GLN A 233 1.52 -30.08 35.40
N GLN A 234 2.70 -30.70 35.44
CA GLN A 234 3.32 -31.14 36.70
C GLN A 234 3.67 -29.94 37.59
N ARG A 235 4.22 -28.87 37.01
CA ARG A 235 4.54 -27.65 37.75
C ARG A 235 3.27 -26.97 38.29
N GLU A 236 2.20 -26.93 37.50
CA GLU A 236 0.90 -26.41 37.95
C GLU A 236 0.35 -27.22 39.14
N ARG A 237 0.41 -28.56 39.08
CA ARG A 237 0.01 -29.42 40.19
C ARG A 237 0.82 -29.18 41.46
N ASN A 238 2.13 -28.96 41.31
CA ASN A 238 3.05 -28.73 42.44
C ASN A 238 2.99 -27.30 42.99
N ASN A 239 2.53 -26.35 42.19
CA ASN A 239 2.38 -24.95 42.57
C ASN A 239 1.10 -24.34 41.96
N PRO A 240 -0.06 -24.54 42.59
CA PRO A 240 -1.34 -24.05 42.06
C PRO A 240 -1.45 -22.53 41.92
N ALA A 241 -0.56 -21.76 42.57
CA ALA A 241 -0.51 -20.30 42.45
C ALA A 241 0.29 -19.83 41.23
N TRP A 242 1.01 -20.73 40.54
CA TRP A 242 1.73 -20.41 39.32
C TRP A 242 0.79 -20.45 38.11
N ASP A 243 0.79 -19.39 37.30
CA ASP A 243 0.02 -19.32 36.07
C ASP A 243 0.75 -20.08 34.94
N PRO A 244 0.21 -21.22 34.46
CA PRO A 244 0.85 -22.02 33.43
C PRO A 244 0.87 -21.33 32.07
N ASN A 245 0.00 -20.34 31.82
CA ASN A 245 -0.06 -19.60 30.56
C ASN A 245 1.20 -18.75 30.31
N ASN A 246 2.09 -18.60 31.29
CA ASN A 246 3.38 -17.95 31.10
C ASN A 246 4.45 -18.88 30.50
N SER A 247 4.13 -20.16 30.34
CA SER A 247 5.05 -21.14 29.75
C SER A 247 5.14 -21.01 28.24
N LYS A 248 6.37 -20.98 27.72
CA LYS A 248 6.67 -21.09 26.28
C LYS A 248 7.62 -22.25 26.07
N ILE A 249 7.50 -22.94 24.94
CA ILE A 249 8.53 -23.90 24.56
C ILE A 249 9.81 -23.12 24.21
N SER A 250 10.95 -23.57 24.76
CA SER A 250 12.24 -22.90 24.58
C SER A 250 13.36 -23.96 24.48
N PRO A 251 14.19 -23.94 23.42
CA PRO A 251 14.07 -23.07 22.25
C PRO A 251 12.77 -23.35 21.45
N PRO A 252 12.33 -22.42 20.58
CA PRO A 252 11.25 -22.68 19.63
C PRO A 252 11.49 -23.97 18.83
N LEU A 253 10.41 -24.51 18.26
CA LEU A 253 10.51 -25.66 17.35
C LEU A 253 11.09 -25.17 16.04
N THR A 254 11.93 -25.98 15.41
CA THR A 254 12.51 -25.69 14.10
C THR A 254 12.44 -26.95 13.25
N LEU A 255 12.10 -26.81 11.98
CA LEU A 255 12.20 -27.87 10.99
C LEU A 255 12.77 -27.31 9.68
N THR A 256 13.71 -28.05 9.08
CA THR A 256 14.36 -27.70 7.81
C THR A 256 13.79 -28.54 6.67
N PHE A 257 13.48 -27.89 5.57
CA PHE A 257 12.86 -28.51 4.39
C PHE A 257 13.82 -28.55 3.19
N PRO A 258 13.61 -29.45 2.23
CA PRO A 258 14.37 -29.44 0.98
C PRO A 258 14.07 -28.20 0.14
N ASP A 259 12.83 -27.70 0.19
CA ASP A 259 12.37 -26.55 -0.60
C ASP A 259 12.46 -25.24 0.19
N ALA A 260 12.47 -24.11 -0.52
CA ALA A 260 12.37 -22.80 0.11
C ALA A 260 11.04 -22.64 0.83
N THR A 261 11.11 -22.32 2.12
CA THR A 261 9.95 -22.05 2.98
C THR A 261 9.47 -20.61 2.86
N GLY A 262 10.38 -19.69 2.51
CA GLY A 262 10.06 -18.28 2.34
C GLY A 262 11.31 -17.44 2.15
N ARG A 263 11.17 -16.14 2.40
CA ARG A 263 12.25 -15.15 2.25
C ARG A 263 12.50 -14.44 3.58
N THR A 264 13.75 -14.05 3.82
CA THR A 264 14.16 -13.32 5.03
C THR A 264 15.08 -12.17 4.66
N VAL A 265 14.99 -11.07 5.41
CA VAL A 265 16.05 -10.05 5.50
C VAL A 265 16.63 -10.14 6.91
N GLU A 266 17.95 -10.30 7.01
CA GLU A 266 18.65 -10.31 8.28
C GLU A 266 18.94 -8.89 8.76
N ARG A 267 18.91 -8.67 10.09
CA ARG A 267 19.24 -7.37 10.71
C ARG A 267 20.60 -6.86 10.24
N ALA A 268 21.60 -7.73 10.20
CA ALA A 268 22.95 -7.35 9.79
C ALA A 268 22.99 -6.80 8.35
N ASP A 269 22.18 -7.35 7.44
CA ASP A 269 22.10 -6.86 6.05
C ASP A 269 21.38 -5.52 5.98
N TYR A 270 20.29 -5.37 6.73
CA TYR A 270 19.59 -4.09 6.86
C TYR A 270 20.48 -3.00 7.48
N ASP A 271 21.25 -3.31 8.52
CA ASP A 271 22.12 -2.32 9.16
C ASP A 271 23.26 -1.86 8.24
N ALA A 272 23.69 -2.72 7.30
CA ALA A 272 24.69 -2.40 6.29
C ALA A 272 24.14 -1.61 5.09
N HIS A 273 22.92 -1.91 4.65
CA HIS A 273 22.38 -1.42 3.36
C HIS A 273 21.10 -0.59 3.49
N GLY A 274 20.53 -0.47 4.69
CA GLY A 274 19.25 0.17 4.95
C GLY A 274 18.14 -0.43 4.11
N MET A 275 17.36 0.45 3.47
CA MET A 275 16.30 0.04 2.53
C MET A 275 16.82 -0.65 1.25
N GLY A 276 18.15 -0.70 1.03
CA GLY A 276 18.77 -1.44 -0.06
C GLY A 276 19.13 -2.90 0.27
N ALA A 277 18.82 -3.36 1.48
CA ALA A 277 19.03 -4.76 1.89
C ALA A 277 18.19 -5.73 1.04
N THR A 278 18.72 -6.93 0.82
CA THR A 278 18.14 -7.91 -0.10
C THR A 278 17.63 -9.11 0.66
N ALA A 279 16.40 -9.55 0.37
CA ALA A 279 15.89 -10.77 0.97
C ALA A 279 16.51 -12.01 0.31
N SER A 280 16.83 -13.01 1.11
CA SER A 280 17.30 -14.32 0.66
C SER A 280 16.28 -15.41 0.93
N GLU A 281 16.25 -16.43 0.08
CA GLU A 281 15.46 -17.64 0.33
C GLU A 281 15.99 -18.39 1.55
N VAL A 282 15.07 -18.93 2.35
CA VAL A 282 15.38 -19.76 3.51
C VAL A 282 14.55 -21.03 3.51
N ARG A 283 15.06 -22.07 4.17
CA ARG A 283 14.52 -23.43 4.11
C ARG A 283 14.05 -23.97 5.45
N SER A 284 14.19 -23.20 6.51
CA SER A 284 13.76 -23.61 7.85
C SER A 284 12.54 -22.83 8.27
N THR A 285 11.63 -23.48 8.99
CA THR A 285 10.51 -22.85 9.67
C THR A 285 10.75 -22.93 11.17
N GLN A 286 10.53 -21.81 11.86
CA GLN A 286 10.48 -21.76 13.32
C GLN A 286 9.03 -21.63 13.78
N VAL A 287 8.64 -22.39 14.81
CA VAL A 287 7.30 -22.35 15.42
C VAL A 287 7.45 -22.12 16.91
N ALA A 288 6.89 -21.01 17.40
CA ALA A 288 6.89 -20.66 18.80
C ALA A 288 5.55 -21.00 19.45
N LEU A 289 5.56 -21.89 20.43
CA LEU A 289 4.37 -22.29 21.18
C LEU A 289 4.32 -21.61 22.56
N LYS A 290 3.11 -21.26 22.98
CA LYS A 290 2.81 -20.82 24.34
C LYS A 290 1.71 -21.68 24.91
N TYR A 291 1.86 -22.07 26.17
CA TYR A 291 0.86 -22.85 26.87
C TYR A 291 -0.40 -22.02 27.02
N GLN A 292 -1.56 -22.63 26.77
CA GLN A 292 -2.84 -22.03 27.07
C GLN A 292 -3.74 -23.06 27.75
N LYS A 293 -4.03 -22.79 29.02
CA LYS A 293 -4.97 -23.56 29.81
C LYS A 293 -6.37 -23.47 29.20
N GLY A 294 -7.00 -24.63 29.04
CA GLY A 294 -8.37 -24.74 28.54
C GLY A 294 -8.50 -24.82 27.01
N MET A 295 -7.39 -24.94 26.29
CA MET A 295 -7.38 -25.46 24.91
C MET A 295 -7.01 -26.94 24.89
N ASP A 296 -7.34 -27.62 23.79
CA ASP A 296 -7.01 -29.02 23.53
C ASP A 296 -6.45 -29.18 22.12
N PRO A 297 -5.13 -29.48 21.96
CA PRO A 297 -4.09 -29.51 23.02
C PRO A 297 -3.89 -28.14 23.72
N PRO A 298 -3.28 -28.08 24.92
CA PRO A 298 -3.25 -26.88 25.76
C PRO A 298 -2.15 -25.87 25.37
N PHE A 299 -2.08 -25.50 24.10
CA PHE A 299 -1.13 -24.48 23.62
C PHE A 299 -1.70 -23.68 22.45
N VAL A 300 -0.99 -22.63 22.05
CA VAL A 300 -1.21 -21.92 20.78
C VAL A 300 0.09 -21.75 20.05
N VAL A 301 -0.01 -21.64 18.72
CA VAL A 301 1.07 -21.09 17.90
C VAL A 301 1.06 -19.58 18.05
N ILE A 302 2.03 -19.02 18.78
CA ILE A 302 2.15 -17.57 18.93
C ILE A 302 2.70 -16.94 17.66
N THR A 303 3.64 -17.61 17.02
CA THR A 303 4.15 -17.17 15.73
C THR A 303 4.80 -18.35 15.02
N SER A 304 4.73 -18.33 13.71
CA SER A 304 5.48 -19.20 12.82
C SER A 304 6.07 -18.37 11.70
N TYR A 305 7.33 -18.61 11.36
CA TYR A 305 8.01 -17.85 10.32
C TYR A 305 9.19 -18.60 9.71
N PRO A 306 9.54 -18.31 8.45
CA PRO A 306 10.77 -18.80 7.84
C PRO A 306 12.00 -18.22 8.54
N VAL A 307 13.06 -19.01 8.69
CA VAL A 307 14.32 -18.59 9.32
C VAL A 307 15.53 -19.14 8.57
N SER A 308 16.63 -18.40 8.62
CA SER A 308 17.95 -18.93 8.28
C SER A 308 18.34 -20.05 9.26
N PRO A 309 19.11 -21.07 8.81
CA PRO A 309 19.59 -22.16 9.67
C PRO A 309 20.43 -21.72 10.87
#